data_AF-A0A8K0P2H9-F1
#
_entry.id   AF-A0A8K0P2H9-F1
#
_cell.length_a   1.000
_cell.length_b   1.000
_cell.length_c   1.000
_cell.angle_alpha   90.00
_cell.angle_beta   90.00
_cell.angle_gamma   90.00
#
_symmetry.space_group_name_H-M   'P 1'
#
loop_
_entity.id
_entity.type
_entity.pdbx_description
1 polymer ?
#
loop_
_entity_poly.entity_id
_entity_poly.type
_entity_poly.pdbx_seq_one_letter_code
_entity_poly.pdbx_strand_id
1 'polypeptide(L)'
;MSIKPSFAFNSRSDCIDGFEDHGSRGRSTNVAREALVFMVRGLRQKWKQPVAFYFSHKATPGVILADLIREVLGAPQSTGLKIAATVCDMGSNNILALRILGSTLHNPCFCFNGQEIFTLHDPPHLLKCTRNMFQKYPVRGRVQVCGEVVTDLGRWSHIRELVDSAMAAQKRAMISNIVPFCELTEAHLNPTWRQKMKVRLAAEVFSTEVVKTLEWSRIFGMAPMEKSVTTSFLCFIHDLFQSLNGVKSEGDRVGLKLCVWEGSPHLEFWGRAAQELKDWEFMKEGRKIKPRSWKGWAITIEAAKQLWVKLKEAGFSYLEPRRLNQDPLENFFGCIQFHCGTARNPTMEQFTSAFKSSIIRDISSHWSRRMNCLPDDDSLMAELEEFIQMIPSSLEETEDSIADNFDSEIPIVEEEAAPMVSAESFMTPKKLSMGQLAAYLCGKVMVLCWKEKKDVFFLSKVHDSKVVEIEKSGQKSVNLKWL
;
A
#
# COMPACT_ATOMS: atom_id res chain seq x y z
N MET A 1 2.25 -8.53 8.16
CA MET A 1 1.63 -8.23 9.47
C MET A 1 1.83 -9.41 10.43
N SER A 2 2.18 -9.17 11.70
CA SER A 2 2.23 -10.25 12.71
C SER A 2 0.82 -10.75 13.04
N ILE A 3 0.68 -12.05 13.25
CA ILE A 3 -0.55 -12.71 13.69
C ILE A 3 -0.28 -13.58 14.92
N LYS A 4 -1.32 -13.90 15.68
CA LYS A 4 -1.25 -14.79 16.85
C LYS A 4 -1.30 -16.26 16.39
N PRO A 5 -0.33 -17.09 16.79
CA PRO A 5 -0.40 -18.53 16.57
C PRO A 5 -1.68 -19.11 17.17
N SER A 6 -2.45 -19.85 16.37
CA SER A 6 -3.68 -20.51 16.77
C SER A 6 -3.99 -21.62 15.79
N PHE A 7 -4.62 -22.69 16.26
CA PHE A 7 -5.13 -23.76 15.42
C PHE A 7 -6.66 -23.78 15.46
N ALA A 8 -7.30 -23.97 14.32
CA ALA A 8 -8.74 -24.12 14.20
C ALA A 8 -9.04 -25.15 13.10
N PHE A 9 -9.98 -26.05 13.34
CA PHE A 9 -10.42 -26.97 12.29
C PHE A 9 -11.38 -26.24 11.35
N ASN A 10 -11.01 -26.19 10.07
CA ASN A 10 -11.80 -25.59 9.01
C ASN A 10 -12.57 -26.70 8.28
N SER A 11 -13.79 -26.97 8.76
CA SER A 11 -14.67 -28.03 8.23
C SER A 11 -14.97 -27.89 6.74
N ARG A 12 -14.94 -26.65 6.25
CA ARG A 12 -15.20 -26.29 4.86
C ARG A 12 -14.10 -26.73 3.90
N SER A 13 -12.85 -26.70 4.34
CA SER A 13 -11.69 -27.12 3.55
C SER A 13 -11.07 -28.42 4.05
N ASP A 14 -11.76 -29.07 4.98
CA ASP A 14 -11.33 -30.28 5.69
C ASP A 14 -9.85 -30.24 6.11
N CYS A 15 -9.43 -29.12 6.73
CA CYS A 15 -8.05 -28.93 7.11
C CYS A 15 -7.91 -28.12 8.41
N ILE A 16 -6.76 -28.25 9.07
CA ILE A 16 -6.46 -27.44 10.27
C ILE A 16 -5.89 -26.10 9.82
N ASP A 17 -6.60 -25.00 10.00
CA ASP A 17 -5.97 -23.67 9.93
C ASP A 17 -5.02 -23.52 11.12
N GLY A 18 -3.82 -23.01 10.87
CA GLY A 18 -2.79 -22.79 11.91
C GLY A 18 -1.37 -22.79 11.37
N PHE A 19 -1.21 -23.29 10.15
CA PHE A 19 0.06 -23.53 9.51
C PHE A 19 0.37 -22.54 8.38
N GLU A 20 1.66 -22.44 8.08
CA GLU A 20 2.20 -21.74 6.92
C GLU A 20 1.62 -22.29 5.62
N ASP A 21 1.17 -21.37 4.79
CA ASP A 21 0.39 -21.61 3.57
C ASP A 21 0.73 -20.51 2.56
N HIS A 22 1.54 -20.88 1.57
CA HIS A 22 1.98 -20.02 0.48
C HIS A 22 1.20 -20.29 -0.81
N GLY A 23 -0.05 -20.79 -0.71
CA GLY A 23 -0.90 -21.03 -1.87
C GLY A 23 -0.29 -22.04 -2.85
N SER A 24 0.02 -21.59 -4.08
CA SER A 24 0.63 -22.43 -5.13
C SER A 24 1.99 -23.00 -4.77
N ARG A 25 2.66 -22.42 -3.78
CA ARG A 25 3.95 -22.89 -3.27
C ARG A 25 3.81 -23.88 -2.12
N GLY A 26 2.58 -24.27 -1.83
CA GLY A 26 2.25 -25.33 -0.90
C GLY A 26 2.14 -24.85 0.54
N ARG A 27 1.92 -25.86 1.38
CA ARG A 27 1.66 -25.70 2.80
C ARG A 27 2.67 -26.54 3.58
N SER A 28 3.12 -26.05 4.73
CA SER A 28 4.08 -26.76 5.59
C SER A 28 3.47 -27.06 6.96
N THR A 29 4.21 -27.79 7.81
CA THR A 29 3.84 -28.03 9.22
C THR A 29 4.32 -26.93 10.15
N ASN A 30 4.93 -25.85 9.62
CA ASN A 30 5.37 -24.73 10.43
C ASN A 30 4.17 -23.88 10.87
N VAL A 31 4.17 -23.45 12.13
CA VAL A 31 3.08 -22.64 12.69
C VAL A 31 3.12 -21.22 12.12
N ALA A 32 2.04 -20.74 11.53
CA ALA A 32 2.00 -19.39 10.97
C ALA A 32 2.09 -18.31 12.06
N ARG A 33 2.88 -17.26 11.78
CA ARG A 33 3.07 -16.10 12.67
C ARG A 33 2.99 -14.76 11.94
N GLU A 34 3.02 -14.78 10.62
CA GLU A 34 2.92 -13.58 9.80
C GLU A 34 1.93 -13.78 8.66
N ALA A 35 1.19 -12.72 8.33
CA ALA A 35 0.39 -12.61 7.12
C ALA A 35 1.09 -11.65 6.13
N LEU A 36 1.41 -12.16 4.95
CA LEU A 36 1.83 -11.38 3.79
C LEU A 36 0.58 -10.92 3.05
N VAL A 37 0.50 -9.66 2.64
CA VAL A 37 -0.63 -9.11 1.89
C VAL A 37 -0.12 -8.34 0.69
N PHE A 38 -0.79 -8.52 -0.44
CA PHE A 38 -0.62 -7.73 -1.65
C PHE A 38 -1.84 -6.84 -1.86
N MET A 39 -1.58 -5.59 -2.23
CA MET A 39 -2.58 -4.58 -2.52
C MET A 39 -2.24 -3.89 -3.83
N VAL A 40 -3.26 -3.69 -4.67
CA VAL A 40 -3.16 -2.86 -5.87
C VAL A 40 -3.72 -1.49 -5.56
N ARG A 41 -3.07 -0.44 -6.06
CA ARG A 41 -3.45 0.95 -5.87
C ARG A 41 -3.43 1.67 -7.20
N GLY A 42 -4.47 2.43 -7.52
CA GLY A 42 -4.49 3.25 -8.73
C GLY A 42 -3.44 4.35 -8.65
N LEU A 43 -2.75 4.70 -9.74
CA LEU A 43 -1.83 5.86 -9.75
C LEU A 43 -2.52 7.17 -10.17
N ARG A 44 -3.51 7.08 -11.05
CA ARG A 44 -4.27 8.24 -11.56
C ARG A 44 -5.54 8.51 -10.76
N GLN A 45 -6.24 7.45 -10.40
CA GLN A 45 -7.50 7.49 -9.67
C GLN A 45 -7.28 7.04 -8.23
N LYS A 46 -8.07 7.60 -7.30
CA LYS A 46 -7.97 7.35 -5.86
C LYS A 46 -8.70 6.08 -5.43
N TRP A 47 -8.14 4.92 -5.78
CA TRP A 47 -8.66 3.62 -5.32
C TRP A 47 -7.53 2.69 -4.86
N LYS A 48 -7.89 1.75 -3.98
CA LYS A 48 -7.03 0.66 -3.52
C LYS A 48 -7.83 -0.63 -3.36
N GLN A 49 -7.18 -1.77 -3.54
CA GLN A 49 -7.79 -3.08 -3.37
C GLN A 49 -6.77 -4.09 -2.82
N PRO A 50 -6.97 -4.67 -1.63
CA PRO A 50 -6.20 -5.85 -1.23
C PRO A 50 -6.60 -7.03 -2.14
N VAL A 51 -5.62 -7.68 -2.77
CA VAL A 51 -5.85 -8.70 -3.82
C VAL A 51 -5.41 -10.10 -3.44
N ALA A 52 -4.46 -10.25 -2.52
CA ALA A 52 -3.99 -11.57 -2.08
C ALA A 52 -3.41 -11.50 -0.67
N PHE A 53 -3.49 -12.62 0.06
CA PHE A 53 -2.76 -12.81 1.31
C PHE A 53 -2.25 -14.24 1.44
N TYR A 54 -1.15 -14.39 2.17
CA TYR A 54 -0.50 -15.68 2.44
C TYR A 54 -0.04 -15.73 3.90
N PHE A 55 0.07 -16.93 4.46
CA PHE A 55 0.50 -17.11 5.84
C PHE A 55 1.86 -17.77 5.91
N SER A 56 2.72 -17.24 6.77
CA SER A 56 4.12 -17.65 6.84
C SER A 56 4.55 -17.81 8.29
N HIS A 57 5.45 -18.76 8.57
CA HIS A 57 5.97 -18.99 9.92
C HIS A 57 6.81 -17.82 10.44
N LYS A 58 7.50 -17.14 9.51
CA LYS A 58 8.31 -15.92 9.68
C LYS A 58 8.15 -15.07 8.43
N ALA A 59 8.90 -13.98 8.32
CA ALA A 59 9.04 -13.23 7.08
C ALA A 59 9.21 -14.17 5.87
N THR A 60 8.32 -14.03 4.88
CA THR A 60 8.26 -14.92 3.71
C THR A 60 9.64 -14.98 3.03
N PRO A 61 10.20 -16.18 2.79
CA PRO A 61 11.50 -16.33 2.16
C PRO A 61 11.55 -15.61 0.80
N GLY A 62 12.66 -14.93 0.49
CA GLY A 62 12.76 -14.10 -0.72
C GLY A 62 12.53 -14.85 -2.04
N VAL A 63 12.89 -16.14 -2.10
CA VAL A 63 12.63 -17.00 -3.27
C VAL A 63 11.13 -17.22 -3.45
N ILE A 64 10.44 -17.64 -2.39
CA ILE A 64 8.98 -17.83 -2.40
C ILE A 64 8.29 -16.51 -2.70
N LEU A 65 8.73 -15.41 -2.09
CA LEU A 65 8.15 -14.09 -2.31
C LEU A 65 8.26 -13.64 -3.78
N ALA A 66 9.38 -13.90 -4.47
CA ALA A 66 9.52 -13.59 -5.89
C ALA A 66 8.47 -14.34 -6.74
N ASP A 67 8.21 -15.60 -6.40
CA ASP A 67 7.21 -16.41 -7.08
C ASP A 67 5.78 -15.93 -6.81
N LEU A 68 5.48 -15.58 -5.56
CA LEU A 68 4.18 -15.00 -5.18
C LEU A 68 3.96 -13.66 -5.88
N ILE A 69 4.99 -12.82 -6.03
CA ILE A 69 4.88 -11.57 -6.80
C ILE A 69 4.48 -11.87 -8.25
N ARG A 70 5.12 -12.85 -8.91
CA ARG A 70 4.76 -13.23 -10.30
C ARG A 70 3.31 -13.73 -10.40
N GLU A 71 2.90 -14.58 -9.48
CA GLU A 71 1.52 -15.09 -9.41
C GLU A 71 0.52 -13.94 -9.26
N VAL A 72 0.75 -13.06 -8.28
CA VAL A 72 -0.14 -11.93 -7.99
C VAL A 72 -0.15 -10.90 -9.10
N LEU A 73 0.94 -10.70 -9.85
CA LEU A 73 0.97 -9.79 -10.99
C LEU A 73 0.14 -10.29 -12.18
N GLY A 74 0.07 -11.62 -12.38
CA GLY A 74 -0.66 -12.22 -13.49
C GLY A 74 -2.15 -11.90 -13.47
N ALA A 75 -2.77 -11.96 -12.29
CA ALA A 75 -4.21 -11.76 -12.16
C ALA A 75 -4.68 -10.32 -12.51
N PRO A 76 -4.14 -9.23 -11.95
CA PRO A 76 -4.49 -7.86 -12.35
C PRO A 76 -4.17 -7.56 -13.81
N GLN A 77 -3.06 -8.05 -14.36
CA GLN A 77 -2.76 -7.80 -15.77
C GLN A 77 -3.75 -8.48 -16.71
N SER A 78 -4.28 -9.65 -16.34
CA SER A 78 -5.31 -10.34 -17.13
C SER A 78 -6.62 -9.57 -17.26
N THR A 79 -6.91 -8.62 -16.36
CA THR A 79 -8.09 -7.75 -16.44
C THR A 79 -7.88 -6.48 -17.27
N GLY A 80 -6.65 -6.28 -17.79
CA GLY A 80 -6.26 -5.07 -18.50
C GLY A 80 -5.64 -3.98 -17.63
N LEU A 81 -5.48 -4.20 -16.31
CA LEU A 81 -4.74 -3.27 -15.46
C LEU A 81 -3.25 -3.29 -15.82
N LYS A 82 -2.69 -2.10 -15.98
CA LYS A 82 -1.26 -1.92 -16.25
C LYS A 82 -0.52 -1.65 -14.94
N ILE A 83 0.21 -2.64 -14.46
CA ILE A 83 1.02 -2.50 -13.24
C ILE A 83 2.32 -1.77 -13.56
N ALA A 84 2.42 -0.50 -13.16
CA ALA A 84 3.61 0.31 -13.47
C ALA A 84 4.74 0.15 -12.45
N ALA A 85 4.42 -0.19 -11.19
CA ALA A 85 5.40 -0.25 -10.13
C ALA A 85 5.01 -1.21 -8.99
N THR A 86 6.01 -1.66 -8.24
CA THR A 86 5.90 -2.37 -6.95
C THR A 86 6.58 -1.56 -5.87
N VAL A 87 6.03 -1.59 -4.65
CA VAL A 87 6.56 -0.88 -3.48
C VAL A 87 6.69 -1.84 -2.30
N CYS A 88 7.83 -1.81 -1.61
CA CYS A 88 8.04 -2.61 -0.39
C CYS A 88 9.03 -1.94 0.58
N ASP A 89 9.13 -2.44 1.80
CA ASP A 89 10.20 -2.03 2.72
C ASP A 89 11.59 -2.58 2.29
N MET A 90 12.62 -2.34 3.13
CA MET A 90 13.98 -2.83 2.89
C MET A 90 14.32 -4.13 3.65
N GLY A 91 13.32 -4.98 3.90
CA GLY A 91 13.50 -6.34 4.40
C GLY A 91 14.45 -7.14 3.51
N SER A 92 15.29 -7.99 4.10
CA SER A 92 16.27 -8.77 3.33
C SER A 92 15.60 -9.74 2.35
N ASN A 93 14.42 -10.26 2.71
CA ASN A 93 13.59 -11.08 1.83
C ASN A 93 13.03 -10.27 0.66
N ASN A 94 12.54 -9.04 0.88
CA ASN A 94 12.06 -8.15 -0.18
C ASN A 94 13.19 -7.81 -1.16
N ILE A 95 14.37 -7.42 -0.65
CA ILE A 95 15.55 -7.14 -1.47
C ILE A 95 15.96 -8.37 -2.30
N LEU A 96 15.92 -9.57 -1.72
CA LEU A 96 16.24 -10.80 -2.43
C LEU A 96 15.19 -11.09 -3.51
N ALA A 97 13.90 -10.95 -3.21
CA ALA A 97 12.83 -11.17 -4.17
C ALA A 97 12.94 -10.25 -5.39
N LEU A 98 13.13 -8.94 -5.16
CA LEU A 98 13.32 -7.98 -6.25
C LEU A 98 14.56 -8.30 -7.10
N ARG A 99 15.65 -8.76 -6.49
CA ARG A 99 16.83 -9.21 -7.22
C ARG A 99 16.55 -10.43 -8.08
N ILE A 100 15.81 -11.42 -7.55
CA ILE A 100 15.40 -12.62 -8.29
C ILE A 100 14.49 -12.26 -9.48
N LEU A 101 13.67 -11.22 -9.33
CA LEU A 101 12.84 -10.70 -10.42
C LEU A 101 13.65 -9.95 -11.49
N GLY A 102 14.87 -9.51 -11.18
CA GLY A 102 15.79 -8.84 -12.12
C GLY A 102 16.09 -7.38 -11.79
N SER A 103 15.52 -6.84 -10.71
CA SER A 103 15.76 -5.45 -10.31
C SER A 103 17.14 -5.25 -9.68
N THR A 104 17.79 -4.16 -10.06
CA THR A 104 19.14 -3.79 -9.62
C THR A 104 19.20 -2.35 -9.15
N LEU A 105 20.36 -1.92 -8.66
CA LEU A 105 20.57 -0.53 -8.24
C LEU A 105 20.52 0.46 -9.41
N HIS A 106 21.03 0.07 -10.57
CA HIS A 106 21.12 0.95 -11.75
C HIS A 106 19.92 0.81 -12.68
N ASN A 107 19.27 -0.33 -12.64
CA ASN A 107 18.03 -0.61 -13.35
C ASN A 107 16.98 -1.10 -12.35
N PRO A 108 16.28 -0.19 -11.65
CA PRO A 108 15.34 -0.54 -10.58
C PRO A 108 13.98 -0.94 -11.17
N CYS A 109 13.97 -1.91 -12.07
CA CYS A 109 12.79 -2.46 -12.71
C CYS A 109 12.98 -3.95 -13.01
N PHE A 110 11.88 -4.63 -13.33
CA PHE A 110 11.90 -5.96 -13.94
C PHE A 110 10.81 -6.06 -15.01
N CYS A 111 10.93 -7.04 -15.90
CA CYS A 111 9.92 -7.30 -16.93
C CYS A 111 9.00 -8.44 -16.51
N PHE A 112 7.70 -8.26 -16.73
CA PHE A 112 6.68 -9.29 -16.55
C PHE A 112 5.61 -9.15 -17.64
N ASN A 113 5.35 -10.23 -18.38
CA ASN A 113 4.46 -10.24 -19.56
C ASN A 113 4.76 -9.13 -20.59
N GLY A 114 6.04 -8.86 -20.85
CA GLY A 114 6.47 -7.81 -21.77
C GLY A 114 6.28 -6.37 -21.26
N GLN A 115 5.80 -6.20 -20.03
CA GLN A 115 5.67 -4.90 -19.36
C GLN A 115 6.83 -4.68 -18.39
N GLU A 116 7.43 -3.49 -18.44
CA GLU A 116 8.40 -3.03 -17.45
C GLU A 116 7.67 -2.56 -16.18
N ILE A 117 8.13 -3.05 -15.02
CA ILE A 117 7.57 -2.76 -13.70
C ILE A 117 8.69 -2.20 -12.82
N PHE A 118 8.56 -0.94 -12.41
CA PHE A 118 9.54 -0.27 -11.55
C PHE A 118 9.46 -0.78 -10.10
N THR A 119 10.58 -0.80 -9.40
CA THR A 119 10.68 -1.27 -8.02
C THR A 119 11.10 -0.13 -7.11
N LEU A 120 10.22 0.25 -6.18
CA LEU A 120 10.46 1.32 -5.24
C LEU A 120 10.51 0.79 -3.81
N HIS A 121 11.24 1.50 -2.96
CA HIS A 121 11.22 1.28 -1.52
C HIS A 121 10.44 2.37 -0.81
N ASP A 122 9.67 1.96 0.20
CA ASP A 122 8.74 2.79 0.96
C ASP A 122 9.41 4.03 1.61
N PRO A 123 9.16 5.27 1.11
CA PRO A 123 9.80 6.48 1.64
C PRO A 123 9.56 6.72 3.15
N PRO A 124 8.35 6.55 3.70
CA PRO A 124 8.11 6.57 5.15
C PRO A 124 9.01 5.63 5.95
N HIS A 125 9.18 4.38 5.52
CA HIS A 125 10.11 3.44 6.14
C HIS A 125 11.58 3.89 6.01
N LEU A 126 11.99 4.37 4.83
CA LEU A 126 13.35 4.89 4.62
C LEU A 126 13.66 6.08 5.55
N LEU A 127 12.69 6.97 5.78
CA LEU A 127 12.80 8.08 6.72
C LEU A 127 13.00 7.59 8.17
N LYS A 128 12.18 6.62 8.60
CA LYS A 128 12.32 5.98 9.93
C LYS A 128 13.71 5.37 10.12
N CYS A 129 14.21 4.64 9.12
CA CYS A 129 15.55 4.07 9.15
C CYS A 129 16.65 5.15 9.20
N THR A 130 16.49 6.23 8.45
CA THR A 130 17.42 7.36 8.42
C THR A 130 17.49 8.05 9.79
N ARG A 131 16.35 8.35 10.41
CA ARG A 131 16.28 8.85 11.80
C ARG A 131 17.00 7.92 12.76
N ASN A 132 16.68 6.63 12.72
CA ASN A 132 17.25 5.64 13.64
C ASN A 132 18.77 5.50 13.47
N MET A 133 19.29 5.73 12.27
CA MET A 133 20.72 5.73 11.99
C MET A 133 21.39 7.00 12.54
N PHE A 134 20.80 8.17 12.28
CA PHE A 134 21.31 9.46 12.74
C PHE A 134 21.32 9.59 14.27
N GLN A 135 20.33 8.98 14.94
CA GLN A 135 20.32 8.89 16.40
C GLN A 135 21.54 8.11 16.95
N LYS A 136 22.06 7.14 16.20
CA LYS A 136 23.14 6.26 16.64
C LYS A 136 24.52 6.75 16.23
N TYR A 137 24.63 7.35 15.06
CA TYR A 137 25.90 7.66 14.44
C TYR A 137 25.92 9.08 13.88
N PRO A 138 26.99 9.84 14.10
CA PRO A 138 27.18 11.12 13.45
C PRO A 138 27.25 10.95 11.93
N VAL A 139 26.87 12.01 11.22
CA VAL A 139 26.95 12.09 9.76
C VAL A 139 28.03 13.09 9.38
N ARG A 140 28.94 12.71 8.50
CA ARG A 140 29.94 13.59 7.92
C ARG A 140 29.39 14.19 6.63
N GLY A 141 29.57 15.49 6.46
CA GLY A 141 29.16 16.22 5.27
C GLY A 141 30.05 17.43 4.98
N ARG A 142 29.94 17.94 3.76
CA ARG A 142 30.59 19.19 3.33
C ARG A 142 29.57 20.32 3.41
N VAL A 143 29.92 21.41 4.08
CA VAL A 143 29.07 22.60 4.20
C VAL A 143 29.86 23.84 3.83
N GLN A 144 29.17 24.83 3.25
CA GLN A 144 29.77 26.11 2.96
C GLN A 144 29.57 27.06 4.15
N VAL A 145 30.66 27.60 4.67
CA VAL A 145 30.69 28.56 5.77
C VAL A 145 31.53 29.74 5.34
N CYS A 146 30.94 30.94 5.33
CA CYS A 146 31.64 32.18 4.97
C CYS A 146 32.38 32.11 3.61
N GLY A 147 31.83 31.37 2.65
CA GLY A 147 32.42 31.17 1.33
C GLY A 147 33.37 29.96 1.22
N GLU A 148 33.84 29.41 2.32
CA GLU A 148 34.74 28.24 2.36
C GLU A 148 33.98 26.93 2.50
N VAL A 149 34.46 25.87 1.85
CA VAL A 149 33.89 24.53 1.98
C VAL A 149 34.62 23.78 3.09
N VAL A 150 33.90 23.53 4.19
CA VAL A 150 34.42 22.81 5.36
C VAL A 150 33.78 21.43 5.44
N THR A 151 34.55 20.44 5.86
CA THR A 151 34.04 19.08 6.14
C THR A 151 33.97 18.89 7.64
N ASP A 152 32.79 18.56 8.16
CA ASP A 152 32.57 18.37 9.60
C ASP A 152 31.46 17.34 9.89
N LEU A 153 31.09 17.17 11.16
CA LEU A 153 30.15 16.16 11.65
C LEU A 153 28.85 16.78 12.15
N GLY A 154 27.73 16.36 11.57
CA GLY A 154 26.40 16.52 12.16
C GLY A 154 26.13 15.43 13.20
N ARG A 155 25.53 15.79 14.34
CA ARG A 155 25.25 14.89 15.45
C ARG A 155 23.81 15.01 15.93
N TRP A 156 23.27 13.89 16.44
CA TRP A 156 21.98 13.88 17.13
C TRP A 156 21.97 14.74 18.39
N SER A 157 23.11 14.84 19.10
CA SER A 157 23.24 15.67 20.30
C SER A 157 22.90 17.13 20.04
N HIS A 158 23.17 17.65 18.83
CA HIS A 158 22.83 19.03 18.47
C HIS A 158 21.31 19.28 18.52
N ILE A 159 20.48 18.28 18.18
CA ILE A 159 19.02 18.37 18.28
C ILE A 159 18.59 18.34 19.75
N ARG A 160 19.23 17.51 20.58
CA ARG A 160 18.95 17.47 22.02
C ARG A 160 19.31 18.78 22.71
N GLU A 161 20.51 19.29 22.45
CA GLU A 161 20.98 20.58 22.98
C GLU A 161 20.06 21.73 22.57
N LEU A 162 19.53 21.69 21.34
CA LEU A 162 18.53 22.66 20.88
C LEU A 162 17.29 22.62 21.76
N VAL A 163 16.70 21.43 21.98
CA VAL A 163 15.49 21.25 22.79
C VAL A 163 15.73 21.62 24.26
N ASP A 164 16.87 21.25 24.84
CA ASP A 164 17.22 21.58 26.22
C ASP A 164 17.41 23.09 26.40
N SER A 165 18.13 23.74 25.47
CA SER A 165 18.35 25.19 25.47
C SER A 165 17.04 25.94 25.27
N ALA A 166 16.18 25.42 24.39
CA ALA A 166 14.83 25.87 24.21
C ALA A 166 14.08 25.83 25.55
N MET A 167 13.87 24.66 26.14
CA MET A 167 13.09 24.54 27.38
C MET A 167 13.62 25.42 28.51
N ALA A 168 14.95 25.56 28.62
CA ALA A 168 15.59 26.46 29.57
C ALA A 168 15.25 27.95 29.30
N ALA A 169 15.25 28.39 28.05
CA ALA A 169 14.87 29.74 27.66
C ALA A 169 13.38 30.02 27.91
N GLN A 170 12.48 29.06 27.61
CA GLN A 170 11.05 29.16 27.89
C GLN A 170 10.76 29.26 29.40
N LYS A 171 11.57 28.62 30.25
CA LYS A 171 11.44 28.72 31.71
C LYS A 171 11.95 30.06 32.27
N ARG A 172 12.97 30.65 31.64
CA ARG A 172 13.61 31.91 32.08
C ARG A 172 12.88 33.15 31.59
N ALA A 173 12.36 33.10 30.39
CA ALA A 173 11.69 34.20 29.76
C ALA A 173 10.20 33.86 29.72
N MET A 174 9.32 34.69 30.30
CA MET A 174 7.89 34.72 29.96
C MET A 174 7.70 35.17 28.49
N ILE A 175 8.44 34.56 27.57
CA ILE A 175 8.52 34.89 26.17
C ILE A 175 8.22 33.59 25.43
N SER A 176 6.97 33.15 25.52
CA SER A 176 6.43 32.05 24.72
C SER A 176 6.26 32.42 23.24
N ASN A 177 6.42 33.70 22.88
CA ASN A 177 5.88 34.24 21.62
C ASN A 177 6.93 34.78 20.62
N ILE A 178 8.24 34.74 20.91
CA ILE A 178 9.27 35.38 20.05
C ILE A 178 10.11 34.38 19.24
N VAL A 179 10.17 33.11 19.65
CA VAL A 179 10.88 32.07 18.90
C VAL A 179 9.90 30.94 18.60
N PRO A 180 9.65 30.58 17.33
CA PRO A 180 8.89 29.38 17.00
C PRO A 180 9.70 28.19 17.48
N PHE A 181 9.36 27.70 18.66
CA PHE A 181 10.02 26.56 19.25
C PHE A 181 9.53 25.28 18.57
N CYS A 182 10.46 24.40 18.23
CA CYS A 182 10.11 23.09 17.73
C CYS A 182 9.39 22.29 18.82
N GLU A 183 8.23 21.69 18.50
CA GLU A 183 7.46 20.83 19.41
C GLU A 183 8.09 19.43 19.60
N LEU A 184 9.42 19.36 19.64
CA LEU A 184 10.13 18.11 19.86
C LEU A 184 10.05 17.73 21.34
N THR A 185 9.36 16.63 21.59
CA THR A 185 9.26 16.00 22.91
C THR A 185 10.31 14.89 23.09
N GLU A 186 10.42 14.35 24.31
CA GLU A 186 11.31 13.22 24.60
C GLU A 186 11.02 11.97 23.76
N ALA A 187 9.78 11.80 23.30
CA ALA A 187 9.40 10.76 22.36
C ALA A 187 10.11 10.87 21.00
N HIS A 188 10.57 12.07 20.62
CA HIS A 188 11.36 12.31 19.40
C HIS A 188 12.83 12.00 19.62
N LEU A 189 13.39 12.49 20.74
CA LEU A 189 14.82 12.45 21.05
C LEU A 189 15.26 11.06 21.52
N ASN A 190 14.45 10.41 22.35
CA ASN A 190 14.68 9.11 22.95
C ASN A 190 13.45 8.19 22.80
N PRO A 191 13.04 7.87 21.56
CA PRO A 191 11.89 7.02 21.28
C PRO A 191 12.08 5.60 21.85
N THR A 192 11.05 5.10 22.53
CA THR A 192 10.86 3.66 22.80
C THR A 192 10.82 2.87 21.49
N TRP A 193 10.98 1.54 21.58
CA TRP A 193 10.92 0.67 20.39
C TRP A 193 9.62 0.83 19.58
N ARG A 194 8.48 1.07 20.24
CA ARG A 194 7.19 1.34 19.56
C ARG A 194 7.18 2.71 18.89
N GLN A 195 7.70 3.73 19.56
CA GLN A 195 7.80 5.09 19.01
C GLN A 195 8.78 5.16 17.83
N LYS A 196 9.80 4.29 17.79
CA LYS A 196 10.72 4.19 16.63
C LYS A 196 10.01 3.84 15.32
N MET A 197 8.86 3.19 15.41
CA MET A 197 8.04 2.80 14.26
C MET A 197 7.08 3.90 13.78
N LYS A 198 6.93 5.00 14.53
CA LYS A 198 6.04 6.11 14.15
C LYS A 198 6.73 7.03 13.15
N VAL A 199 6.18 7.09 11.93
CA VAL A 199 6.69 7.96 10.84
C VAL A 199 6.58 9.43 11.23
N ARG A 200 5.47 9.83 11.87
CA ARG A 200 5.24 11.21 12.33
C ARG A 200 6.41 11.75 13.17
N LEU A 201 6.83 11.00 14.18
CA LEU A 201 7.96 11.40 15.04
C LEU A 201 9.28 11.50 14.27
N ALA A 202 9.46 10.74 13.20
CA ALA A 202 10.64 10.86 12.35
C ALA A 202 10.55 12.11 11.46
N ALA A 203 9.39 12.35 10.84
CA ALA A 203 9.16 13.52 9.99
C ALA A 203 9.27 14.85 10.76
N GLU A 204 8.76 14.90 12.00
CA GLU A 204 8.84 16.08 12.87
C GLU A 204 10.30 16.41 13.26
N VAL A 205 11.18 15.41 13.42
CA VAL A 205 12.61 15.66 13.67
C VAL A 205 13.30 16.32 12.47
N PHE A 206 12.92 15.94 11.26
CA PHE A 206 13.44 16.51 10.01
C PHE A 206 12.58 17.68 9.51
N SER A 207 11.80 18.34 10.36
CA SER A 207 10.89 19.38 9.90
C SER A 207 11.63 20.70 9.59
N THR A 208 11.00 21.55 8.79
CA THR A 208 11.55 22.88 8.47
C THR A 208 11.70 23.75 9.72
N GLU A 209 10.83 23.55 10.72
CA GLU A 209 10.87 24.27 11.99
C GLU A 209 12.16 23.96 12.76
N VAL A 210 12.53 22.68 12.90
CA VAL A 210 13.76 22.25 13.57
C VAL A 210 15.00 22.82 12.88
N VAL A 211 15.02 22.75 11.54
CA VAL A 211 16.07 23.34 10.70
C VAL A 211 16.21 24.84 10.99
N LYS A 212 15.11 25.60 10.91
CA LYS A 212 15.12 27.05 11.15
C LYS A 212 15.66 27.36 12.53
N THR A 213 15.20 26.67 13.58
CA THR A 213 15.69 26.91 14.94
C THR A 213 17.20 26.69 15.08
N LEU A 214 17.76 25.65 14.42
CA LEU A 214 19.21 25.45 14.39
C LEU A 214 19.94 26.59 13.66
N GLU A 215 19.42 27.05 12.52
CA GLU A 215 20.00 28.19 11.79
C GLU A 215 19.99 29.48 12.60
N TRP A 216 18.87 29.78 13.26
CA TRP A 216 18.75 30.94 14.15
C TRP A 216 19.79 30.89 15.27
N SER A 217 19.99 29.72 15.90
CA SER A 217 21.00 29.57 16.96
C SER A 217 22.42 29.87 16.46
N ARG A 218 22.71 29.59 15.19
CA ARG A 218 23.99 29.90 14.54
C ARG A 218 24.15 31.38 14.26
N ILE A 219 23.13 32.03 13.69
CA ILE A 219 23.18 33.45 13.32
C ILE A 219 23.47 34.33 14.54
N PHE A 220 22.91 33.98 15.70
CA PHE A 220 23.17 34.69 16.95
C PHE A 220 24.47 34.29 17.66
N GLY A 221 25.35 33.52 17.00
CA GLY A 221 26.65 33.13 17.57
C GLY A 221 26.56 32.15 18.75
N MET A 222 25.43 31.47 18.91
CA MET A 222 25.17 30.59 20.07
C MET A 222 25.54 29.11 19.79
N ALA A 223 26.10 28.81 18.61
CA ALA A 223 26.25 27.45 18.09
C ALA A 223 27.58 27.22 17.34
N PRO A 224 28.26 26.07 17.57
CA PRO A 224 29.45 25.64 16.81
C PRO A 224 29.17 25.30 15.33
N MET A 225 30.24 25.19 14.53
CA MET A 225 30.18 24.84 13.09
C MET A 225 29.64 23.43 12.82
N GLU A 226 29.83 22.48 13.74
CA GLU A 226 29.27 21.13 13.64
C GLU A 226 27.72 21.15 13.51
N LYS A 227 27.08 22.19 14.07
CA LYS A 227 25.62 22.37 13.96
C LYS A 227 25.19 22.73 12.54
N SER A 228 26.02 23.38 11.73
CA SER A 228 25.73 23.64 10.31
C SER A 228 25.61 22.34 9.51
N VAL A 229 26.47 21.34 9.77
CA VAL A 229 26.36 20.03 9.11
C VAL A 229 25.07 19.32 9.51
N THR A 230 24.68 19.38 10.79
CA THR A 230 23.37 18.87 11.22
C THR A 230 22.24 19.57 10.46
N THR A 231 22.22 20.90 10.40
CA THR A 231 21.18 21.66 9.70
C THR A 231 21.08 21.24 8.24
N SER A 232 22.18 21.28 7.49
CA SER A 232 22.19 20.90 6.07
C SER A 232 21.73 19.46 5.85
N PHE A 233 22.11 18.54 6.74
CA PHE A 233 21.64 17.17 6.69
C PHE A 233 20.13 17.07 6.92
N LEU A 234 19.59 17.79 7.92
CA LEU A 234 18.15 17.80 8.20
C LEU A 234 17.35 18.38 7.03
N CYS A 235 17.81 19.50 6.44
CA CYS A 235 17.23 20.08 5.22
C CYS A 235 17.18 19.06 4.09
N PHE A 236 18.32 18.42 3.80
CA PHE A 236 18.43 17.46 2.72
C PHE A 236 17.44 16.31 2.89
N ILE A 237 17.35 15.72 4.10
CA ILE A 237 16.40 14.63 4.36
C ILE A 237 14.95 15.09 4.34
N HIS A 238 14.66 16.32 4.79
CA HIS A 238 13.33 16.93 4.66
C HIS A 238 12.90 16.96 3.20
N ASP A 239 13.68 17.62 2.35
CA ASP A 239 13.37 17.83 0.93
C ASP A 239 13.30 16.50 0.19
N LEU A 240 14.20 15.57 0.51
CA LEU A 240 14.21 14.23 -0.04
C LEU A 240 12.88 13.50 0.25
N PHE A 241 12.46 13.50 1.52
CA PHE A 241 11.20 12.86 1.91
C PHE A 241 9.98 13.54 1.29
N GLN A 242 9.94 14.88 1.28
CA GLN A 242 8.82 15.62 0.66
C GLN A 242 8.71 15.30 -0.84
N SER A 243 9.82 15.29 -1.57
CA SER A 243 9.84 14.99 -3.01
C SER A 243 9.28 13.61 -3.38
N LEU A 244 9.29 12.67 -2.43
CA LEU A 244 8.81 11.30 -2.59
C LEU A 244 7.51 11.03 -1.81
N ASN A 245 6.91 12.06 -1.20
CA ASN A 245 5.68 11.97 -0.43
C ASN A 245 4.72 13.15 -0.69
N GLY A 246 4.92 13.85 -1.82
CA GLY A 246 4.10 14.98 -2.25
C GLY A 246 2.68 14.58 -2.65
N VAL A 247 1.76 15.53 -2.53
CA VAL A 247 0.32 15.39 -2.82
C VAL A 247 -0.12 16.39 -3.89
N LYS A 248 -1.28 16.16 -4.51
CA LYS A 248 -1.92 17.21 -5.33
C LYS A 248 -2.23 18.42 -4.44
N SER A 249 -2.09 19.63 -4.99
CA SER A 249 -2.22 20.91 -4.27
C SER A 249 -3.38 20.91 -3.25
N GLU A 250 -3.02 20.87 -1.98
CA GLU A 250 -3.90 21.06 -0.82
C GLU A 250 -3.24 22.09 0.09
N GLY A 251 -3.84 23.28 0.22
CA GLY A 251 -3.35 24.37 1.08
C GLY A 251 -2.07 25.06 0.59
N ASP A 252 -1.26 25.56 1.53
CA ASP A 252 -0.05 26.38 1.29
C ASP A 252 1.19 25.57 0.84
N ARG A 253 0.99 24.39 0.23
CA ARG A 253 2.10 23.53 -0.19
C ARG A 253 2.78 24.08 -1.44
N VAL A 254 4.11 24.10 -1.43
CA VAL A 254 4.94 24.58 -2.54
C VAL A 254 6.12 23.65 -2.80
N GLY A 255 6.69 23.74 -4.00
CA GLY A 255 7.90 23.02 -4.39
C GLY A 255 7.74 21.49 -4.33
N LEU A 256 8.68 20.83 -3.63
CA LEU A 256 8.75 19.36 -3.54
C LEU A 256 7.63 18.71 -2.72
N LYS A 257 6.77 19.52 -2.06
CA LYS A 257 5.61 19.01 -1.31
C LYS A 257 4.40 18.71 -2.20
N LEU A 258 4.47 19.09 -3.48
CA LEU A 258 3.43 18.92 -4.48
C LEU A 258 3.64 17.65 -5.32
N CYS A 259 2.74 17.40 -6.27
CA CYS A 259 2.90 16.32 -7.25
C CYS A 259 4.07 16.57 -8.22
N VAL A 260 4.44 15.57 -9.00
CA VAL A 260 5.38 15.72 -10.11
C VAL A 260 4.59 16.08 -11.36
N TRP A 261 5.00 17.12 -12.07
CA TRP A 261 4.45 17.49 -13.38
C TRP A 261 5.58 18.01 -14.30
N GLU A 262 5.26 18.29 -15.56
CA GLU A 262 6.21 18.85 -16.52
C GLU A 262 6.69 20.23 -16.05
N GLY A 263 8.01 20.39 -15.86
CA GLY A 263 8.60 21.62 -15.32
C GLY A 263 8.59 21.72 -13.78
N SER A 264 8.09 20.71 -13.05
CA SER A 264 8.24 20.66 -11.59
C SER A 264 9.72 20.44 -11.19
N PRO A 265 10.16 20.91 -10.00
CA PRO A 265 11.57 20.83 -9.60
C PRO A 265 12.05 19.41 -9.27
N HIS A 266 11.16 18.41 -9.29
CA HIS A 266 11.43 17.05 -8.81
C HIS A 266 12.56 16.36 -9.58
N LEU A 267 12.56 16.41 -10.91
CA LEU A 267 13.59 15.71 -11.71
C LEU A 267 14.99 16.27 -11.49
N GLU A 268 15.11 17.60 -11.42
CA GLU A 268 16.38 18.28 -11.13
C GLU A 268 16.84 17.96 -9.70
N PHE A 269 15.92 18.10 -8.73
CA PHE A 269 16.20 17.77 -7.34
C PHE A 269 16.62 16.31 -7.17
N TRP A 270 15.94 15.35 -7.80
CA TRP A 270 16.29 13.93 -7.77
C TRP A 270 17.67 13.65 -8.38
N GLY A 271 18.03 14.35 -9.45
CA GLY A 271 19.38 14.28 -10.02
C GLY A 271 20.46 14.74 -9.04
N ARG A 272 20.22 15.87 -8.35
CA ARG A 272 21.13 16.39 -7.32
C ARG A 272 21.18 15.49 -6.08
N ALA A 273 20.02 15.08 -5.57
CA ALA A 273 19.88 14.24 -4.39
C ALA A 273 20.57 12.87 -4.56
N ALA A 274 20.54 12.28 -5.75
CA ALA A 274 21.27 11.04 -6.04
C ALA A 274 22.79 11.18 -5.89
N GLN A 275 23.35 12.37 -6.13
CA GLN A 275 24.76 12.66 -5.89
C GLN A 275 25.01 13.00 -4.42
N GLU A 276 24.19 13.88 -3.83
CA GLU A 276 24.32 14.29 -2.42
C GLU A 276 24.24 13.09 -1.46
N LEU A 277 23.41 12.08 -1.76
CA LEU A 277 23.38 10.82 -1.00
C LEU A 277 24.77 10.16 -0.90
N LYS A 278 25.64 10.29 -1.91
CA LYS A 278 26.99 9.70 -1.89
C LYS A 278 27.95 10.49 -1.01
N ASP A 279 27.69 11.79 -0.83
CA ASP A 279 28.52 12.70 -0.05
C ASP A 279 28.26 12.61 1.45
N TRP A 280 27.02 12.28 1.84
CA TRP A 280 26.67 12.05 3.24
C TRP A 280 27.20 10.69 3.74
N GLU A 281 28.06 10.72 4.75
CA GLU A 281 28.71 9.52 5.27
C GLU A 281 28.46 9.36 6.76
N PHE A 282 27.73 8.31 7.14
CA PHE A 282 27.60 7.96 8.55
C PHE A 282 28.91 7.39 9.09
N MET A 283 29.27 7.79 10.30
CA MET A 283 30.56 7.45 10.91
C MET A 283 30.35 6.66 12.21
N LYS A 284 30.95 5.47 12.30
CA LYS A 284 31.02 4.69 13.54
C LYS A 284 32.49 4.52 13.92
N GLU A 285 32.90 5.10 15.05
CA GLU A 285 34.28 4.96 15.57
C GLU A 285 35.34 5.28 14.49
N GLY A 286 35.13 6.37 13.74
CA GLY A 286 36.01 6.81 12.64
C GLY A 286 35.86 6.03 11.33
N ARG A 287 35.06 4.97 11.27
CA ARG A 287 34.81 4.18 10.05
C ARG A 287 33.52 4.59 9.36
N LYS A 288 33.57 4.69 8.03
CA LYS A 288 32.39 4.93 7.19
C LYS A 288 31.46 3.72 7.24
N ILE A 289 30.18 3.97 7.50
CA ILE A 289 29.12 2.97 7.41
C ILE A 289 28.09 3.44 6.38
N LYS A 290 27.63 2.52 5.52
CA LYS A 290 26.58 2.80 4.54
C LYS A 290 25.26 2.19 5.01
N PRO A 291 24.26 3.01 5.37
CA PRO A 291 22.96 2.50 5.76
C PRO A 291 22.29 1.77 4.61
N ARG A 292 21.51 0.71 4.89
CA ARG A 292 20.66 0.11 3.86
C ARG A 292 19.70 1.14 3.28
N SER A 293 19.17 2.05 4.11
CA SER A 293 18.27 3.13 3.67
C SER A 293 18.86 4.02 2.59
N TRP A 294 20.19 4.22 2.53
CA TRP A 294 20.83 5.00 1.47
C TRP A 294 20.69 4.34 0.11
N LYS A 295 20.85 3.02 0.07
CA LYS A 295 20.59 2.24 -1.14
C LYS A 295 19.11 2.30 -1.51
N GLY A 296 18.23 2.22 -0.51
CA GLY A 296 16.79 2.36 -0.71
C GLY A 296 16.41 3.70 -1.33
N TRP A 297 16.90 4.80 -0.78
CA TRP A 297 16.68 6.14 -1.33
C TRP A 297 17.18 6.25 -2.77
N ALA A 298 18.41 5.80 -3.05
CA ALA A 298 18.97 5.86 -4.41
C ALA A 298 18.13 5.07 -5.43
N ILE A 299 17.68 3.86 -5.06
CA ILE A 299 16.80 3.03 -5.91
C ILE A 299 15.46 3.74 -6.13
N THR A 300 14.82 4.22 -5.06
CA THR A 300 13.50 4.87 -5.13
C THR A 300 13.55 6.14 -5.99
N ILE A 301 14.60 6.96 -5.87
CA ILE A 301 14.79 8.18 -6.68
C ILE A 301 14.89 7.81 -8.16
N GLU A 302 15.78 6.86 -8.51
CA GLU A 302 15.99 6.49 -9.91
C GLU A 302 14.76 5.81 -10.52
N ALA A 303 14.07 4.96 -9.75
CA ALA A 303 12.81 4.35 -10.15
C ALA A 303 11.70 5.39 -10.36
N ALA A 304 11.53 6.35 -9.45
CA ALA A 304 10.52 7.40 -9.56
C ALA A 304 10.77 8.30 -10.78
N LYS A 305 12.04 8.63 -11.06
CA LYS A 305 12.46 9.38 -12.24
C LYS A 305 12.09 8.66 -13.54
N GLN A 306 12.47 7.38 -13.68
CA GLN A 306 12.17 6.60 -14.88
C GLN A 306 10.66 6.34 -15.04
N LEU A 307 9.97 6.04 -13.93
CA LEU A 307 8.52 5.87 -13.90
C LEU A 307 7.82 7.14 -14.39
N TRP A 308 8.22 8.33 -13.94
CA TRP A 308 7.60 9.58 -14.39
C TRP A 308 7.70 9.77 -15.91
N VAL A 309 8.87 9.48 -16.50
CA VAL A 309 9.06 9.54 -17.96
C VAL A 309 8.05 8.62 -18.67
N LYS A 310 7.92 7.37 -18.22
CA LYS A 310 6.95 6.41 -18.78
C LYS A 310 5.50 6.83 -18.59
N LEU A 311 5.15 7.38 -17.44
CA LEU A 311 3.79 7.86 -17.20
C LEU A 311 3.45 9.07 -18.09
N LYS A 312 4.40 9.96 -18.35
CA LYS A 312 4.22 11.06 -19.31
C LYS A 312 3.95 10.53 -20.72
N GLU A 313 4.73 9.57 -21.20
CA GLU A 313 4.50 8.90 -22.49
C GLU A 313 3.10 8.27 -22.56
N ALA A 314 2.59 7.77 -21.43
CA ALA A 314 1.23 7.24 -21.29
C ALA A 314 0.15 8.31 -21.05
N GLY A 315 0.45 9.60 -21.18
CA GLY A 315 -0.51 10.71 -21.06
C GLY A 315 -0.89 11.09 -19.62
N PHE A 316 -0.02 10.87 -18.64
CA PHE A 316 -0.20 11.43 -17.29
C PHE A 316 0.19 12.92 -17.28
N SER A 317 -0.70 13.77 -16.76
CA SER A 317 -0.42 15.19 -16.56
C SER A 317 0.37 15.46 -15.28
N TYR A 318 0.24 14.59 -14.29
CA TYR A 318 1.01 14.61 -13.05
C TYR A 318 1.11 13.22 -12.43
N LEU A 319 2.04 13.04 -11.50
CA LEU A 319 2.20 11.88 -10.64
C LEU A 319 2.23 12.35 -9.19
N GLU A 320 1.45 11.72 -8.33
CA GLU A 320 1.47 11.98 -6.89
C GLU A 320 2.46 11.03 -6.20
N PRO A 321 3.63 11.48 -5.72
CA PRO A 321 4.62 10.58 -5.11
C PRO A 321 4.09 9.83 -3.89
N ARG A 322 3.14 10.41 -3.14
CA ARG A 322 2.45 9.72 -2.04
C ARG A 322 1.68 8.46 -2.46
N ARG A 323 1.42 8.28 -3.77
CA ARG A 323 0.86 7.05 -4.33
C ARG A 323 1.89 5.93 -4.52
N LEU A 324 3.17 6.21 -4.28
CA LEU A 324 4.32 5.30 -4.41
C LEU A 324 4.91 4.88 -3.04
N ASN A 325 4.06 4.81 -2.01
CA ASN A 325 4.42 4.34 -0.67
C ASN A 325 3.47 3.22 -0.21
N GLN A 326 3.79 2.55 0.90
CA GLN A 326 2.98 1.45 1.44
C GLN A 326 2.07 1.87 2.61
N ASP A 327 1.89 3.18 2.85
CA ASP A 327 1.01 3.70 3.90
C ASP A 327 -0.42 3.13 3.80
N PRO A 328 -1.05 2.99 2.62
CA PRO A 328 -2.38 2.38 2.53
C PRO A 328 -2.44 0.93 2.99
N LEU A 329 -1.36 0.18 2.81
CA LEU A 329 -1.25 -1.20 3.28
C LEU A 329 -1.08 -1.24 4.81
N GLU A 330 -0.28 -0.33 5.38
CA GLU A 330 -0.18 -0.17 6.84
C GLU A 330 -1.52 0.27 7.46
N ASN A 331 -2.24 1.18 6.78
CA ASN A 331 -3.59 1.60 7.18
C ASN A 331 -4.56 0.41 7.17
N PHE A 332 -4.54 -0.39 6.11
CA PHE A 332 -5.35 -1.60 6.00
C PHE A 332 -5.07 -2.59 7.15
N PHE A 333 -3.80 -2.79 7.54
CA PHE A 333 -3.49 -3.61 8.72
C PHE A 333 -4.09 -3.04 10.00
N GLY A 334 -4.15 -1.72 10.15
CA GLY A 334 -4.85 -1.09 11.28
C GLY A 334 -6.37 -1.34 11.24
N CYS A 335 -7.00 -1.33 10.06
CA CYS A 335 -8.40 -1.72 9.89
C CYS A 335 -8.65 -3.19 10.28
N ILE A 336 -7.78 -4.10 9.86
CA ILE A 336 -7.85 -5.52 10.25
C ILE A 336 -7.76 -5.69 11.78
N GLN A 337 -6.83 -5.00 12.43
CA GLN A 337 -6.71 -5.02 13.89
C GLN A 337 -7.96 -4.47 14.57
N PHE A 338 -8.55 -3.40 14.01
CA PHE A 338 -9.77 -2.79 14.53
C PHE A 338 -10.97 -3.74 14.46
N HIS A 339 -11.13 -4.46 13.36
CA HIS A 339 -12.15 -5.50 13.21
C HIS A 339 -12.06 -6.61 14.27
N CYS A 340 -10.87 -6.84 14.81
CA CYS A 340 -10.64 -7.84 15.84
C CYS A 340 -10.83 -7.27 17.27
N GLY A 341 -11.33 -6.04 17.40
CA GLY A 341 -11.64 -5.39 18.68
C GLY A 341 -10.42 -5.22 19.58
N THR A 342 -10.45 -5.82 20.77
CA THR A 342 -9.35 -5.75 21.73
C THR A 342 -8.16 -6.65 21.35
N ALA A 343 -8.36 -7.61 20.44
CA ALA A 343 -7.32 -8.51 19.95
C ALA A 343 -6.46 -7.83 18.87
N ARG A 344 -5.51 -6.99 19.29
CA ARG A 344 -4.58 -6.28 18.38
C ARG A 344 -3.65 -7.19 17.57
N ASN A 345 -3.57 -8.47 17.92
CA ASN A 345 -2.82 -9.47 17.19
C ASN A 345 -3.78 -10.60 16.78
N PRO A 346 -4.37 -10.54 15.57
CA PRO A 346 -5.42 -11.47 15.16
C PRO A 346 -4.88 -12.89 14.95
N THR A 347 -5.69 -13.91 15.21
CA THR A 347 -5.43 -15.27 14.71
C THR A 347 -5.60 -15.33 13.20
N MET A 348 -5.21 -16.42 12.54
CA MET A 348 -5.43 -16.57 11.10
C MET A 348 -6.91 -16.54 10.71
N GLU A 349 -7.78 -17.14 11.52
CA GLU A 349 -9.22 -17.12 11.29
C GLU A 349 -9.77 -15.70 11.41
N GLN A 350 -9.39 -14.99 12.48
CA GLN A 350 -9.77 -13.59 12.69
C GLN A 350 -9.26 -12.69 11.56
N PHE A 351 -8.00 -12.87 11.15
CA PHE A 351 -7.41 -12.15 10.03
C PHE A 351 -8.18 -12.42 8.73
N THR A 352 -8.44 -13.69 8.42
CA THR A 352 -9.16 -14.09 7.20
C THR A 352 -10.58 -13.52 7.18
N SER A 353 -11.28 -13.57 8.32
CA SER A 353 -12.61 -12.99 8.48
C SER A 353 -12.59 -11.48 8.29
N ALA A 354 -11.71 -10.78 9.00
CA ALA A 354 -11.55 -9.33 8.89
C ALA A 354 -11.18 -8.91 7.46
N PHE A 355 -10.26 -9.62 6.80
CA PHE A 355 -9.87 -9.34 5.42
C PHE A 355 -11.06 -9.44 4.46
N LYS A 356 -11.88 -10.50 4.59
CA LYS A 356 -13.10 -10.66 3.79
C LYS A 356 -14.11 -9.56 4.10
N SER A 357 -14.35 -9.26 5.37
CA SER A 357 -15.27 -8.20 5.77
C SER A 357 -14.84 -6.82 5.26
N SER A 358 -13.54 -6.52 5.24
CA SER A 358 -13.00 -5.26 4.72
C SER A 358 -13.10 -5.13 3.21
N ILE A 359 -13.31 -6.21 2.47
CA ILE A 359 -13.62 -6.17 1.02
C ILE A 359 -15.12 -5.95 0.80
N ILE A 360 -15.96 -6.51 1.68
CA ILE A 360 -17.42 -6.49 1.53
C ILE A 360 -18.02 -5.14 1.95
N ARG A 361 -17.58 -4.60 3.09
CA ARG A 361 -18.04 -3.30 3.61
C ARG A 361 -16.91 -2.31 3.38
N ASP A 362 -17.18 -1.18 2.72
CA ASP A 362 -16.23 -0.06 2.62
C ASP A 362 -15.98 0.57 4.01
N ILE A 363 -15.18 -0.14 4.81
CA ILE A 363 -14.83 0.24 6.17
C ILE A 363 -13.61 1.17 6.19
N SER A 364 -13.13 1.55 4.99
CA SER A 364 -12.24 2.72 4.79
C SER A 364 -12.74 3.97 5.51
N SER A 365 -14.03 4.06 5.81
CA SER A 365 -14.71 5.16 6.50
C SER A 365 -14.56 5.21 8.03
N HIS A 366 -14.17 4.12 8.72
CA HIS A 366 -14.15 4.09 10.19
C HIS A 366 -12.75 4.35 10.75
N TRP A 367 -12.34 5.62 10.66
CA TRP A 367 -11.06 6.14 11.13
C TRP A 367 -10.96 6.14 12.66
N SER A 368 -9.92 5.51 13.21
CA SER A 368 -9.55 5.72 14.62
C SER A 368 -8.45 6.78 14.73
N ARG A 369 -8.56 7.69 15.72
CA ARG A 369 -7.56 8.75 16.02
C ARG A 369 -6.14 8.24 16.40
N ARG A 370 -5.86 6.93 16.31
CA ARG A 370 -4.64 6.28 16.86
C ARG A 370 -3.76 5.58 15.81
N MET A 371 -4.00 5.77 14.51
CA MET A 371 -3.20 5.14 13.45
C MET A 371 -1.81 5.78 13.28
N ASN A 372 -0.85 5.02 12.73
CA ASN A 372 0.54 5.45 12.57
C ASN A 372 0.82 6.20 11.27
N CYS A 373 0.02 5.94 10.23
CA CYS A 373 0.12 6.58 8.92
C CYS A 373 -0.97 7.64 8.77
N LEU A 374 -0.76 8.56 7.83
CA LEU A 374 -1.75 9.58 7.49
C LEU A 374 -2.90 8.97 6.67
N PRO A 375 -4.10 9.58 6.67
CA PRO A 375 -5.20 9.17 5.78
C PRO A 375 -4.76 9.17 4.32
N ASP A 376 -5.13 8.15 3.55
CA ASP A 376 -4.68 7.94 2.16
C ASP A 376 -5.72 8.37 1.09
N ASP A 377 -6.91 8.82 1.53
CA ASP A 377 -8.04 9.32 0.73
C ASP A 377 -8.47 8.39 -0.43
N ASP A 378 -8.16 7.09 -0.33
CA ASP A 378 -8.51 6.09 -1.34
C ASP A 378 -9.80 5.35 -0.94
N SER A 379 -10.70 5.14 -1.91
CA SER A 379 -11.85 4.25 -1.77
C SER A 379 -11.51 2.82 -2.22
N LEU A 380 -12.38 1.86 -1.90
CA LEU A 380 -12.33 0.56 -2.56
C LEU A 380 -12.67 0.71 -4.05
N MET A 381 -12.15 -0.21 -4.87
CA MET A 381 -12.37 -0.19 -6.32
C MET A 381 -13.79 -0.62 -6.72
N ALA A 382 -14.41 -1.50 -5.94
CA ALA A 382 -15.78 -1.95 -6.12
C ALA A 382 -16.32 -2.46 -4.78
N GLU A 383 -17.57 -2.10 -4.44
CA GLU A 383 -18.24 -2.54 -3.21
C GLU A 383 -19.27 -3.63 -3.51
N LEU A 384 -19.48 -4.58 -2.58
CA LEU A 384 -20.51 -5.62 -2.77
C LEU A 384 -21.92 -5.02 -2.89
N GLU A 385 -22.20 -3.88 -2.26
CA GLU A 385 -23.48 -3.17 -2.38
C GLU A 385 -23.74 -2.67 -3.80
N GLU A 386 -22.71 -2.20 -4.51
CA GLU A 386 -22.82 -1.84 -5.94
C GLU A 386 -23.18 -3.07 -6.79
N PHE A 387 -22.67 -4.26 -6.43
CA PHE A 387 -23.02 -5.52 -7.10
C PHE A 387 -24.44 -5.99 -6.79
N ILE A 388 -24.94 -5.77 -5.56
CA ILE A 388 -26.31 -6.15 -5.17
C ILE A 388 -27.32 -5.24 -5.87
N GLN A 389 -27.05 -3.94 -5.98
CA GLN A 389 -27.93 -2.98 -6.65
C GLN A 389 -27.97 -3.13 -8.18
N MET A 390 -26.97 -3.80 -8.78
CA MET A 390 -26.96 -4.14 -10.20
C MET A 390 -27.82 -5.37 -10.55
N ILE A 391 -28.37 -6.08 -9.55
CA ILE A 391 -29.33 -7.16 -9.78
C ILE A 391 -30.70 -6.54 -10.07
N PRO A 392 -31.33 -6.78 -11.24
CA PRO A 392 -32.67 -6.28 -11.51
C PRO A 392 -33.66 -6.83 -10.47
N SER A 393 -34.51 -5.97 -9.91
CA SER A 393 -35.56 -6.28 -8.92
C SER A 393 -36.68 -7.21 -9.43
N SER A 394 -36.47 -7.93 -10.53
CA SER A 394 -37.47 -8.83 -11.12
C SER A 394 -37.27 -10.31 -10.76
N LEU A 395 -36.70 -10.60 -9.59
CA LEU A 395 -36.56 -11.98 -9.08
C LEU A 395 -37.19 -12.22 -7.71
N GLU A 396 -37.82 -11.21 -7.11
CA GLU A 396 -38.66 -11.41 -5.95
C GLU A 396 -40.11 -11.49 -6.42
N GLU A 397 -40.55 -12.70 -6.78
CA GLU A 397 -41.91 -13.21 -6.56
C GLU A 397 -42.00 -14.59 -7.22
N THR A 398 -41.80 -15.64 -6.41
CA THR A 398 -42.52 -16.92 -6.47
C THR A 398 -41.95 -17.85 -5.39
N GLU A 399 -42.18 -17.49 -4.13
CA GLU A 399 -42.38 -18.50 -3.09
C GLU A 399 -43.73 -18.19 -2.45
N ASP A 400 -44.80 -18.56 -3.15
CA ASP A 400 -46.10 -18.73 -2.53
C ASP A 400 -46.33 -20.23 -2.26
N SER A 401 -46.41 -20.52 -0.96
CA SER A 401 -47.36 -21.46 -0.36
C SER A 401 -47.67 -22.76 -1.12
N ILE A 402 -46.95 -23.83 -0.78
CA ILE A 402 -47.52 -25.18 -0.87
C ILE A 402 -48.43 -25.35 0.36
N ALA A 403 -49.74 -25.16 0.16
CA ALA A 403 -50.78 -25.76 0.98
C ALA A 403 -52.02 -26.04 0.12
N ASP A 404 -52.22 -27.32 -0.15
CA ASP A 404 -53.49 -28.05 -0.34
C ASP A 404 -54.54 -27.60 -1.38
N ASN A 405 -54.78 -28.56 -2.29
CA ASN A 405 -56.07 -29.11 -2.72
C ASN A 405 -56.85 -28.51 -3.91
N PHE A 406 -56.98 -29.40 -4.91
CA PHE A 406 -58.19 -29.80 -5.63
C PHE A 406 -58.82 -28.89 -6.72
N ASP A 407 -58.78 -29.47 -7.92
CA ASP A 407 -59.82 -29.57 -8.95
C ASP A 407 -60.27 -28.38 -9.82
N SER A 408 -60.37 -28.75 -11.11
CA SER A 408 -61.32 -28.34 -12.15
C SER A 408 -60.96 -27.19 -13.13
N GLU A 409 -60.76 -27.65 -14.38
CA GLU A 409 -61.36 -27.18 -15.65
C GLU A 409 -60.91 -25.87 -16.36
N ILE A 410 -60.50 -26.09 -17.61
CA ILE A 410 -60.27 -25.25 -18.82
C ILE A 410 -61.64 -24.63 -19.28
N PRO A 411 -61.84 -23.51 -20.07
CA PRO A 411 -61.06 -22.98 -21.22
C PRO A 411 -60.94 -21.44 -21.48
N ILE A 412 -59.89 -21.10 -22.25
CA ILE A 412 -59.82 -20.32 -23.52
C ILE A 412 -60.98 -19.36 -23.90
N VAL A 413 -60.65 -18.07 -24.19
CA VAL A 413 -61.24 -17.24 -25.27
C VAL A 413 -60.20 -16.24 -25.84
N GLU A 414 -60.25 -16.04 -27.17
CA GLU A 414 -59.43 -15.20 -28.06
C GLU A 414 -59.94 -13.75 -28.25
N GLU A 415 -59.22 -12.99 -29.10
CA GLU A 415 -59.52 -11.68 -29.72
C GLU A 415 -59.30 -10.41 -28.85
N GLU A 416 -58.76 -9.29 -29.31
CA GLU A 416 -58.82 -8.63 -30.63
C GLU A 416 -57.72 -7.53 -30.77
N ALA A 417 -57.53 -6.98 -31.98
CA ALA A 417 -56.35 -6.18 -32.40
C ALA A 417 -56.60 -4.68 -32.72
N ALA A 418 -55.51 -3.88 -32.60
CA ALA A 418 -55.13 -2.63 -33.32
C ALA A 418 -55.73 -1.26 -32.87
N PRO A 419 -55.16 -0.05 -33.23
CA PRO A 419 -53.99 0.26 -34.09
C PRO A 419 -53.00 1.37 -33.58
N MET A 420 -52.04 1.67 -34.48
CA MET A 420 -50.80 2.48 -34.50
C MET A 420 -50.83 3.97 -34.05
N VAL A 421 -49.70 4.47 -33.49
CA VAL A 421 -49.07 5.78 -33.82
C VAL A 421 -47.54 5.71 -33.67
N SER A 422 -46.86 6.33 -34.64
CA SER A 422 -45.43 6.42 -34.94
C SER A 422 -44.54 7.27 -34.02
N ALA A 423 -43.27 6.87 -33.85
CA ALA A 423 -42.08 7.70 -34.04
C ALA A 423 -40.81 6.83 -33.99
N GLU A 424 -40.06 6.78 -35.08
CA GLU A 424 -38.80 6.05 -35.19
C GLU A 424 -37.61 6.77 -34.53
N SER A 425 -36.65 5.92 -34.13
CA SER A 425 -35.21 6.19 -34.00
C SER A 425 -34.66 6.60 -32.64
N PHE A 426 -34.63 5.67 -31.69
CA PHE A 426 -33.42 5.44 -30.89
C PHE A 426 -33.18 3.94 -30.77
N MET A 427 -31.96 3.49 -31.06
CA MET A 427 -31.54 2.09 -31.00
C MET A 427 -31.90 1.50 -29.63
N THR A 428 -32.81 0.53 -29.63
CA THR A 428 -33.15 -0.27 -28.45
C THR A 428 -31.94 -1.11 -28.05
N PRO A 429 -31.48 -1.06 -26.78
CA PRO A 429 -30.52 -2.02 -26.28
C PRO A 429 -31.17 -3.41 -26.34
N LYS A 430 -30.50 -4.38 -26.97
CA LYS A 430 -30.86 -5.79 -26.90
C LYS A 430 -31.09 -6.17 -25.44
N LYS A 431 -32.30 -6.67 -25.11
CA LYS A 431 -32.58 -7.41 -23.87
C LYS A 431 -31.50 -8.49 -23.71
N LEU A 432 -30.70 -8.41 -22.65
CA LEU A 432 -29.75 -9.44 -22.25
C LEU A 432 -30.43 -10.34 -21.20
N SER A 433 -30.37 -11.65 -21.43
CA SER A 433 -30.91 -12.68 -20.54
C SER A 433 -30.08 -12.81 -19.26
N MET A 434 -30.76 -13.02 -18.13
CA MET A 434 -30.17 -13.25 -16.81
C MET A 434 -29.45 -14.60 -16.65
N GLY A 435 -28.49 -14.63 -15.72
CA GLY A 435 -28.38 -15.72 -14.74
C GLY A 435 -27.00 -16.39 -14.64
N GLN A 436 -26.32 -16.19 -13.49
CA GLN A 436 -25.87 -17.23 -12.53
C GLN A 436 -24.74 -16.68 -11.63
N LEU A 437 -25.09 -16.26 -10.41
CA LEU A 437 -24.14 -15.95 -9.34
C LEU A 437 -23.99 -17.20 -8.47
N ALA A 438 -22.82 -17.85 -8.47
CA ALA A 438 -22.53 -18.95 -7.55
C ALA A 438 -21.46 -18.51 -6.56
N ALA A 439 -21.86 -18.15 -5.35
CA ALA A 439 -20.95 -17.87 -4.24
C ALA A 439 -20.68 -19.15 -3.45
N TYR A 440 -19.46 -19.69 -3.53
CA TYR A 440 -19.01 -20.80 -2.68
C TYR A 440 -18.04 -20.32 -1.61
N LEU A 441 -18.38 -20.61 -0.35
CA LEU A 441 -17.57 -20.24 0.80
C LEU A 441 -16.92 -21.50 1.41
N CYS A 442 -15.80 -21.93 0.83
CA CYS A 442 -14.80 -22.83 1.43
C CYS A 442 -13.40 -22.49 0.91
N GLY A 443 -12.50 -21.97 1.75
CA GLY A 443 -11.07 -21.84 1.42
C GLY A 443 -10.64 -20.54 0.69
N LYS A 444 -9.89 -19.73 1.45
CA LYS A 444 -8.84 -18.72 1.20
C LYS A 444 -8.70 -17.88 -0.10
N VAL A 445 -9.51 -18.02 -1.15
CA VAL A 445 -9.62 -17.03 -2.24
C VAL A 445 -11.07 -17.03 -2.77
N MET A 446 -11.74 -15.86 -2.77
CA MET A 446 -13.09 -15.68 -3.36
C MET A 446 -12.97 -15.54 -4.89
N VAL A 447 -13.93 -15.88 -5.77
CA VAL A 447 -13.89 -15.62 -7.24
C VAL A 447 -15.31 -15.37 -7.75
N LEU A 448 -15.53 -14.40 -8.64
CA LEU A 448 -16.81 -14.19 -9.35
C LEU A 448 -16.53 -13.92 -10.84
N CYS A 449 -17.32 -14.51 -11.75
CA CYS A 449 -17.20 -14.35 -13.20
C CYS A 449 -18.58 -14.15 -13.82
N TRP A 450 -18.72 -13.22 -14.77
CA TRP A 450 -19.87 -13.14 -15.69
C TRP A 450 -19.38 -13.08 -17.14
N LYS A 451 -20.01 -13.89 -17.98
CA LYS A 451 -19.79 -14.06 -19.41
C LYS A 451 -20.76 -13.13 -20.17
N GLU A 452 -20.34 -11.90 -20.46
CA GLU A 452 -20.51 -11.18 -21.75
C GLU A 452 -20.35 -9.65 -21.59
N LYS A 453 -19.39 -9.10 -22.36
CA LYS A 453 -18.93 -7.70 -22.49
C LYS A 453 -18.00 -7.13 -21.40
N LYS A 454 -16.70 -7.26 -21.70
CA LYS A 454 -15.63 -6.25 -21.57
C LYS A 454 -15.30 -5.56 -20.24
N ASP A 455 -15.87 -5.96 -19.11
CA ASP A 455 -15.29 -5.63 -17.80
C ASP A 455 -15.36 -6.88 -16.91
N VAL A 456 -14.19 -7.44 -16.58
CA VAL A 456 -14.09 -8.64 -15.72
C VAL A 456 -13.02 -8.41 -14.65
N PHE A 457 -13.43 -8.56 -13.39
CA PHE A 457 -12.56 -8.67 -12.23
C PHE A 457 -12.29 -10.15 -11.94
N PHE A 458 -11.05 -10.52 -11.59
CA PHE A 458 -10.69 -11.91 -11.25
C PHE A 458 -10.09 -12.06 -9.86
N LEU A 459 -10.33 -13.25 -9.31
CA LEU A 459 -9.55 -13.92 -8.27
C LEU A 459 -9.36 -15.39 -8.72
N SER A 460 -8.43 -16.20 -8.16
CA SER A 460 -8.28 -17.63 -8.53
C SER A 460 -7.90 -18.58 -7.38
N LYS A 461 -8.33 -19.86 -7.51
CA LYS A 461 -7.94 -21.04 -6.71
C LYS A 461 -6.53 -21.52 -7.04
N VAL A 462 -5.87 -22.13 -6.05
CA VAL A 462 -4.82 -23.14 -6.27
C VAL A 462 -5.31 -24.50 -5.74
N HIS A 463 -5.26 -25.51 -6.61
CA HIS A 463 -5.39 -26.96 -6.44
C HIS A 463 -6.73 -27.70 -6.72
N ASP A 464 -6.57 -28.71 -7.61
CA ASP A 464 -7.27 -29.98 -7.88
C ASP A 464 -8.78 -30.02 -8.12
N SER A 465 -9.20 -29.61 -9.32
CA SER A 465 -10.45 -30.12 -9.92
C SER A 465 -10.31 -30.20 -11.44
N LYS A 466 -10.56 -31.38 -12.04
CA LYS A 466 -10.70 -31.53 -13.50
C LYS A 466 -12.01 -30.90 -13.95
N VAL A 467 -11.95 -30.12 -15.03
CA VAL A 467 -13.13 -29.61 -15.74
C VAL A 467 -13.84 -30.79 -16.39
N VAL A 468 -15.13 -30.99 -16.12
CA VAL A 468 -16.01 -31.84 -16.92
C VAL A 468 -17.02 -30.92 -17.58
N GLU A 469 -17.01 -30.84 -18.90
CA GLU A 469 -18.05 -30.18 -19.68
C GLU A 469 -19.31 -31.05 -19.62
N ILE A 470 -20.42 -30.47 -19.16
CA ILE A 470 -21.74 -31.08 -19.33
C ILE A 470 -22.40 -30.36 -20.49
N GLU A 471 -22.39 -30.99 -21.67
CA GLU A 471 -23.23 -30.56 -22.78
C GLU A 471 -24.71 -30.72 -22.40
N LYS A 472 -25.49 -29.66 -22.58
CA LYS A 472 -26.96 -29.75 -22.59
C LYS A 472 -27.39 -30.42 -23.90
N SER A 473 -27.32 -31.75 -23.95
CA SER A 473 -28.15 -32.52 -24.87
C SER A 473 -29.36 -33.05 -24.11
N GLY A 474 -30.54 -32.54 -24.43
CA GLY A 474 -31.78 -33.19 -24.01
C GLY A 474 -31.89 -34.55 -24.71
N GLN A 475 -31.64 -35.65 -24.00
CA GLN A 475 -32.41 -36.90 -24.04
C GLN A 475 -31.73 -38.05 -23.27
N LYS A 476 -32.57 -38.71 -22.46
CA LYS A 476 -32.61 -40.14 -22.06
C LYS A 476 -31.36 -40.83 -21.46
N SER A 477 -31.49 -41.10 -20.16
CA SER A 477 -31.16 -42.34 -19.43
C SER A 477 -29.87 -43.09 -19.80
N VAL A 478 -28.88 -43.07 -18.90
CA VAL A 478 -28.01 -44.24 -18.65
C VAL A 478 -27.64 -44.28 -17.15
N ASN A 479 -28.09 -45.33 -16.47
CA ASN A 479 -27.58 -45.80 -15.18
C ASN A 479 -26.08 -46.08 -15.29
N LEU A 480 -25.25 -45.74 -14.30
CA LEU A 480 -24.09 -46.56 -13.92
C LEU A 480 -23.58 -46.25 -12.51
N LYS A 481 -23.26 -47.35 -11.82
CA LYS A 481 -22.94 -47.51 -10.39
C LYS A 481 -21.54 -46.97 -10.03
N TRP A 482 -21.43 -46.61 -8.75
CA TRP A 482 -20.21 -46.37 -7.98
C TRP A 482 -19.14 -47.46 -8.13
N LEU A 483 -17.88 -47.01 -8.19
CA LEU A 483 -16.76 -47.57 -7.43
C LEU A 483 -15.82 -46.43 -7.03
#